data_AF-A0AAF0DI22-F1
#
_entry.id   AF-A0AAF0DI22-F1
#
_cell.length_a   1.000
_cell.length_b   1.000
_cell.length_c   1.000
_cell.angle_alpha   90.00
_cell.angle_beta   90.00
_cell.angle_gamma   90.00
#
_symmetry.space_group_name_H-M   'P 1'
#
loop_
_entity.id
_entity.type
_entity.pdbx_description
1 polymer ?
#
loop_
_entity_poly.entity_id
_entity_poly.type
_entity_poly.pdbx_seq_one_letter_code
_entity_poly.pdbx_strand_id
1 'polypeptide(L)'
;MSAPPPDPNAPRESDTISPSSPKIAEKNGHSILPLHRGNGRTRFRIDSAGESGRVGFHPLQFLKVCYKSTTPVSKYVNILWPFVPPAIALHFARPDQHLWIFILNYIAMVPTANILGFAGGELARKLPKVLGVLMETLLSGLVEIVLFMVLISNDHNNNLIPVIQAAILGSILANLLLCLGLCFFMGGLRRDEQTFHEVISETGSGLLLVAGFGLMIPSAFYSALASSTTTQGTFTAEVLLSNTRTISRATAIILLVAFFFIYDEVLEFDEAQDEDRIAELRRAKLTFTECIIAILISLTCVSLHAVFLVQEIPAIVERGVSDNFMGLILVPLVEKAAEHLTAIDEAW
;
A
#
# COMPACT_ATOMS: atom_id res chain seq x y z
N MET A 1 20.52 79.74 -31.67
CA MET A 1 20.21 78.77 -30.59
C MET A 1 20.75 77.43 -31.02
N SER A 2 21.99 77.13 -30.63
CA SER A 2 22.74 75.92 -30.96
C SER A 2 22.68 74.93 -29.80
N ALA A 3 22.25 73.70 -30.08
CA ALA A 3 22.10 72.62 -29.12
C ALA A 3 23.46 72.12 -28.57
N PRO A 4 23.50 71.56 -27.34
CA PRO A 4 24.72 71.09 -26.69
C PRO A 4 25.22 69.74 -27.26
N PRO A 5 26.50 69.38 -27.04
CA PRO A 5 27.11 68.16 -27.57
C PRO A 5 26.62 66.88 -26.86
N PRO A 6 26.71 65.71 -27.52
CA PRO A 6 26.22 64.44 -26.97
C PRO A 6 27.15 63.84 -25.90
N ASP A 7 26.52 63.17 -24.93
CA ASP A 7 27.12 62.50 -23.78
C ASP A 7 27.96 61.26 -24.21
N PRO A 8 29.23 61.13 -23.79
CA PRO A 8 30.10 60.02 -24.19
C PRO A 8 29.79 58.66 -23.53
N ASN A 9 28.82 58.55 -22.61
CA ASN A 9 28.56 57.32 -21.84
C ASN A 9 27.20 56.63 -22.09
N ALA A 10 26.54 56.88 -23.22
CA ALA A 10 25.34 56.11 -23.61
C ALA A 10 25.72 54.78 -24.32
N PRO A 11 25.27 53.60 -23.83
CA PRO A 11 25.53 52.33 -24.50
C PRO A 11 24.77 52.22 -25.82
N ARG A 12 25.48 51.80 -26.89
CA ARG A 12 24.96 51.60 -28.25
C ARG A 12 24.18 50.28 -28.37
N GLU A 13 22.95 50.34 -28.86
CA GLU A 13 22.22 49.18 -29.38
C GLU A 13 22.80 48.75 -30.75
N SER A 14 23.48 47.61 -30.78
CA SER A 14 23.59 46.74 -31.95
C SER A 14 24.15 45.39 -31.52
N ASP A 15 23.34 44.33 -31.59
CA ASP A 15 23.67 43.17 -32.42
C ASP A 15 22.61 42.07 -32.25
N THR A 16 22.03 41.69 -33.38
CA THR A 16 21.08 40.60 -33.56
C THR A 16 21.81 39.26 -33.39
N ILE A 17 21.52 38.52 -32.33
CA ILE A 17 22.08 37.18 -32.09
C ILE A 17 21.08 36.12 -32.56
N SER A 18 21.45 35.39 -33.62
CA SER A 18 20.83 34.12 -34.01
C SER A 18 21.16 33.03 -32.98
N PRO A 19 20.25 32.09 -32.63
CA PRO A 19 20.57 31.08 -31.63
C PRO A 19 21.47 30.00 -32.27
N SER A 20 22.77 30.12 -32.03
CA SER A 20 23.74 29.06 -32.31
C SER A 20 23.68 27.99 -31.23
N SER A 21 23.70 26.74 -31.67
CA SER A 21 23.69 25.53 -30.83
C SER A 21 24.90 25.53 -29.90
N PRO A 22 24.77 25.17 -28.60
CA PRO A 22 25.93 25.11 -27.73
C PRO A 22 26.80 23.90 -28.10
N LYS A 23 28.03 24.17 -28.57
CA LYS A 23 29.11 23.18 -28.65
C LYS A 23 29.55 22.85 -27.23
N ILE A 24 29.28 21.62 -26.80
CA ILE A 24 29.77 21.09 -25.52
C ILE A 24 31.25 20.73 -25.70
N ALA A 25 32.10 21.34 -24.87
CA ALA A 25 33.50 21.00 -24.73
C ALA A 25 33.63 19.67 -23.98
N GLU A 26 34.29 18.69 -24.60
CA GLU A 26 34.74 17.48 -23.92
C GLU A 26 35.82 17.83 -22.89
N LYS A 27 35.56 17.53 -21.61
CA LYS A 27 36.61 17.40 -20.60
C LYS A 27 36.23 16.27 -19.63
N ASN A 28 37.16 15.33 -19.53
CA ASN A 28 37.11 14.05 -18.82
C ASN A 28 36.59 14.11 -17.37
N GLY A 29 35.83 13.09 -16.97
CA GLY A 29 35.77 12.60 -15.59
C GLY A 29 34.37 12.46 -14.97
N HIS A 30 33.77 11.27 -15.07
CA HIS A 30 32.66 10.77 -14.24
C HIS A 30 31.46 11.69 -13.97
N SER A 31 30.70 12.01 -15.01
CA SER A 31 29.28 12.35 -14.87
C SER A 31 28.44 11.23 -15.49
N ILE A 32 27.87 10.36 -14.65
CA ILE A 32 26.85 9.38 -15.08
C ILE A 32 25.52 10.14 -15.14
N LEU A 33 25.38 11.04 -16.10
CA LEU A 33 24.06 11.51 -16.51
C LEU A 33 23.53 10.47 -17.51
N PRO A 34 22.35 9.88 -17.29
CA PRO A 34 21.80 8.91 -18.23
C PRO A 34 21.60 9.59 -19.59
N LEU A 35 22.28 9.07 -20.62
CA LEU A 35 22.12 9.51 -22.00
C LEU A 35 20.69 9.20 -22.45
N HIS A 36 19.91 10.27 -22.62
CA HIS A 36 18.53 10.24 -23.07
C HIS A 36 18.46 9.69 -24.51
N ARG A 37 18.11 8.42 -24.67
CA ARG A 37 17.81 7.85 -25.99
C ARG A 37 16.33 8.08 -26.29
N GLY A 38 15.99 9.34 -26.60
CA GLY A 38 14.68 9.71 -27.08
C GLY A 38 14.42 9.05 -28.43
N ASN A 39 13.76 7.90 -28.45
CA ASN A 39 13.33 7.28 -29.69
C ASN A 39 11.96 6.61 -29.52
N GLY A 40 10.96 7.17 -30.22
CA GLY A 40 9.67 6.54 -30.46
C GLY A 40 8.51 7.15 -29.68
N ARG A 41 7.56 7.75 -30.41
CA ARG A 41 6.21 8.06 -29.94
C ARG A 41 5.48 6.76 -29.55
N THR A 42 5.62 6.30 -28.32
CA THR A 42 4.68 5.34 -27.71
C THR A 42 3.62 6.14 -26.94
N ARG A 43 2.33 5.77 -27.07
CA ARG A 43 1.22 6.45 -26.37
C ARG A 43 1.33 6.41 -24.84
N PHE A 44 2.19 5.56 -24.29
CA PHE A 44 2.53 5.50 -22.87
C PHE A 44 4.01 5.87 -22.72
N ARG A 45 4.27 7.04 -22.11
CA ARG A 45 5.61 7.46 -21.71
C ARG A 45 5.82 6.94 -20.29
N ILE A 46 6.74 5.99 -20.13
CA ILE A 46 7.15 5.48 -18.81
C ILE A 46 7.93 6.60 -18.12
N ASP A 47 7.68 6.83 -16.82
CA ASP A 47 8.46 7.80 -16.08
C ASP A 47 9.92 7.32 -15.92
N SER A 48 10.84 8.25 -16.08
CA SER A 48 12.29 8.07 -15.91
C SER A 48 12.67 7.45 -14.56
N ALA A 49 11.88 7.73 -13.50
CA ALA A 49 12.08 7.14 -12.18
C ALA A 49 11.85 5.62 -12.17
N GLY A 50 11.03 5.08 -13.07
CA GLY A 50 10.70 3.66 -13.15
C GLY A 50 11.46 2.88 -14.22
N GLU A 51 12.35 3.47 -15.01
CA GLU A 51 12.95 2.74 -16.13
C GLU A 51 13.96 1.65 -15.69
N SER A 52 13.76 0.42 -16.19
CA SER A 52 14.68 -0.71 -15.97
C SER A 52 15.84 -0.73 -16.99
N GLY A 53 15.73 0.03 -18.08
CA GLY A 53 16.66 -0.03 -19.22
C GLY A 53 16.55 -1.32 -20.07
N ARG A 54 15.64 -2.24 -19.71
CA ARG A 54 15.33 -3.49 -20.41
C ARG A 54 13.94 -3.42 -21.05
N VAL A 55 13.75 -4.11 -22.18
CA VAL A 55 12.46 -4.21 -22.87
C VAL A 55 12.02 -5.68 -22.93
N GLY A 56 10.77 -5.95 -22.56
CA GLY A 56 10.19 -7.30 -22.58
C GLY A 56 10.34 -8.06 -21.26
N PHE A 57 10.18 -9.38 -21.33
CA PHE A 57 10.18 -10.28 -20.19
C PHE A 57 11.44 -11.15 -20.16
N HIS A 58 12.21 -11.06 -19.07
CA HIS A 58 13.40 -11.89 -18.87
C HIS A 58 13.23 -12.77 -17.63
N PRO A 59 12.86 -14.05 -17.74
CA PRO A 59 12.39 -14.86 -16.61
C PRO A 59 13.43 -15.05 -15.49
N LEU A 60 14.69 -15.25 -15.84
CA LEU A 60 15.76 -15.43 -14.84
C LEU A 60 16.07 -14.13 -14.08
N GLN A 61 16.00 -12.99 -14.77
CA GLN A 61 16.22 -11.69 -14.14
C GLN A 61 15.00 -11.29 -13.31
N PHE A 62 13.80 -11.53 -13.82
CA PHE A 62 12.54 -11.39 -13.11
C PHE A 62 12.56 -12.13 -11.77
N LEU A 63 12.84 -13.44 -11.78
CA LEU A 63 12.92 -14.24 -10.56
C LEU A 63 14.02 -13.75 -9.61
N LYS A 64 15.18 -13.35 -10.15
CA LYS A 64 16.28 -12.82 -9.34
C LYS A 64 15.90 -11.49 -8.67
N VAL A 65 15.19 -10.61 -9.37
CA VAL A 65 14.74 -9.31 -8.85
C VAL A 65 13.63 -9.53 -7.81
N CYS A 66 12.62 -10.36 -8.10
CA CYS A 66 11.59 -10.74 -7.15
C CYS A 66 12.17 -11.39 -5.89
N TYR A 67 13.18 -12.26 -6.03
CA TYR A 67 13.83 -12.92 -4.89
C TYR A 67 14.67 -11.96 -4.06
N LYS A 68 15.40 -11.03 -4.71
CA LYS A 68 16.22 -10.03 -4.02
C LYS A 68 15.36 -9.00 -3.30
N SER A 69 14.15 -8.73 -3.82
CA SER A 69 13.17 -7.77 -3.32
C SER A 69 13.74 -6.35 -3.08
N THR A 70 12.93 -5.47 -2.49
CA THR A 70 13.28 -4.09 -2.13
C THR A 70 14.23 -4.03 -0.93
N THR A 71 13.97 -4.84 0.10
CA THR A 71 14.64 -4.78 1.41
C THR A 71 15.20 -6.14 1.84
N PRO A 72 16.25 -6.18 2.69
CA PRO A 72 16.78 -7.44 3.21
C PRO A 72 15.75 -8.22 4.03
N VAL A 73 14.88 -7.57 4.80
CA VAL A 73 13.75 -8.25 5.47
C VAL A 73 12.79 -8.88 4.45
N SER A 74 12.43 -8.15 3.38
CA SER A 74 11.57 -8.68 2.32
C SER A 74 12.23 -9.86 1.56
N LYS A 75 13.56 -9.88 1.46
CA LYS A 75 14.30 -11.06 0.97
C LYS A 75 14.15 -12.27 1.89
N TYR A 76 14.13 -12.09 3.22
CA TYR A 76 13.90 -13.20 4.15
C TYR A 76 12.47 -13.74 4.07
N VAL A 77 11.48 -12.88 3.78
CA VAL A 77 10.11 -13.32 3.51
C VAL A 77 10.06 -14.31 2.34
N ASN A 78 10.92 -14.14 1.33
CA ASN A 78 10.98 -15.07 0.20
C ASN A 78 11.44 -16.49 0.57
N ILE A 79 11.97 -16.72 1.78
CA ILE A 79 12.24 -18.07 2.30
C ILE A 79 10.94 -18.84 2.55
N LEU A 80 9.79 -18.16 2.68
CA LEU A 80 8.49 -18.78 2.90
C LEU A 80 7.82 -19.29 1.60
N TRP A 81 8.36 -19.00 0.42
CA TRP A 81 7.83 -19.50 -0.86
C TRP A 81 7.61 -21.03 -0.95
N PRO A 82 8.46 -21.89 -0.35
CA PRO A 82 8.24 -23.32 -0.33
C PRO A 82 6.95 -23.76 0.38
N PHE A 83 6.30 -22.89 1.17
CA PHE A 83 5.00 -23.19 1.79
C PHE A 83 3.81 -23.00 0.82
N VAL A 84 3.98 -22.24 -0.27
CA VAL A 84 2.92 -21.95 -1.25
C VAL A 84 2.43 -23.22 -1.98
N PRO A 85 3.30 -24.05 -2.61
CA PRO A 85 2.82 -25.25 -3.29
C PRO A 85 2.17 -26.29 -2.36
N PRO A 86 2.74 -26.61 -1.17
CA PRO A 86 2.10 -27.49 -0.21
C PRO A 86 0.75 -26.97 0.30
N ALA A 87 0.59 -25.66 0.50
CA ALA A 87 -0.68 -25.08 0.92
C ALA A 87 -1.80 -25.37 -0.11
N ILE A 88 -1.50 -25.18 -1.39
CA ILE A 88 -2.43 -25.47 -2.49
C ILE A 88 -2.67 -26.99 -2.60
N ALA A 89 -1.59 -27.78 -2.59
CA ALA A 89 -1.69 -29.23 -2.74
C ALA A 89 -2.47 -29.89 -1.59
N LEU A 90 -2.27 -29.45 -0.35
CA LEU A 90 -2.93 -30.03 0.81
C LEU A 90 -4.44 -29.77 0.79
N HIS A 91 -4.86 -28.58 0.39
CA HIS A 91 -6.28 -28.24 0.27
C HIS A 91 -7.03 -29.22 -0.66
N PHE A 92 -6.42 -29.60 -1.79
CA PHE A 92 -7.04 -30.56 -2.72
C PHE A 92 -6.81 -32.03 -2.37
N ALA A 93 -5.66 -32.38 -1.78
CA ALA A 93 -5.30 -33.77 -1.53
C ALA A 93 -5.90 -34.33 -0.22
N ARG A 94 -6.03 -33.49 0.81
CA ARG A 94 -6.43 -33.88 2.18
C ARG A 94 -7.34 -32.81 2.78
N PRO A 95 -8.58 -32.65 2.27
CA PRO A 95 -9.52 -31.64 2.78
C PRO A 95 -9.96 -31.89 4.23
N ASP A 96 -9.64 -33.06 4.80
CA ASP A 96 -9.86 -33.43 6.19
C ASP A 96 -8.95 -32.68 7.18
N GLN A 97 -7.83 -32.11 6.73
CA GLN A 97 -6.81 -31.51 7.59
C GLN A 97 -6.95 -29.99 7.74
N HIS A 98 -8.13 -29.53 8.17
CA HIS A 98 -8.50 -28.11 8.32
C HIS A 98 -7.42 -27.22 8.95
N LEU A 99 -6.82 -27.66 10.07
CA LEU A 99 -5.80 -26.89 10.78
C LEU A 99 -4.50 -26.73 9.98
N TRP A 100 -4.05 -27.78 9.28
CA TRP A 100 -2.84 -27.70 8.47
C TRP A 100 -3.07 -26.88 7.20
N ILE A 101 -4.26 -26.99 6.60
CA ILE A 101 -4.67 -26.15 5.48
C ILE A 101 -4.64 -24.68 5.91
N PHE A 102 -5.24 -24.35 7.06
CA PHE A 102 -5.22 -22.99 7.60
C PHE A 102 -3.80 -22.47 7.82
N ILE A 103 -2.96 -23.20 8.56
CA ILE A 103 -1.59 -22.76 8.89
C ILE A 103 -0.72 -22.59 7.64
N LEU A 104 -0.77 -23.54 6.70
CA LEU A 104 0.03 -23.45 5.47
C LEU A 104 -0.41 -22.28 4.60
N ASN A 105 -1.73 -22.06 4.44
CA ASN A 105 -2.24 -20.91 3.69
C ASN A 105 -1.93 -19.58 4.39
N TYR A 106 -1.98 -19.53 5.71
CA TYR A 106 -1.61 -18.36 6.51
C TYR A 106 -0.14 -17.99 6.30
N ILE A 107 0.77 -18.96 6.36
CA ILE A 107 2.21 -18.71 6.10
C ILE A 107 2.46 -18.36 4.63
N ALA A 108 1.78 -19.04 3.70
CA ALA A 108 1.92 -18.82 2.26
C ALA A 108 1.42 -17.44 1.81
N MET A 109 0.47 -16.86 2.53
CA MET A 109 -0.04 -15.51 2.25
C MET A 109 1.08 -14.46 2.33
N VAL A 110 1.94 -14.51 3.36
CA VAL A 110 2.99 -13.51 3.62
C VAL A 110 3.93 -13.27 2.42
N PRO A 111 4.58 -14.29 1.81
CA PRO A 111 5.44 -14.07 0.64
C PRO A 111 4.67 -13.64 -0.61
N THR A 112 3.41 -14.07 -0.77
CA THR A 112 2.60 -13.67 -1.94
C THR A 112 2.17 -12.21 -1.86
N ALA A 113 1.75 -11.74 -0.68
CA ALA A 113 1.45 -10.33 -0.40
C ALA A 113 2.69 -9.45 -0.59
N ASN A 114 3.85 -9.92 -0.14
CA ASN A 114 5.13 -9.21 -0.30
C ASN A 114 5.51 -8.97 -1.78
N ILE A 115 5.34 -9.97 -2.65
CA ILE A 115 5.56 -9.78 -4.10
C ILE A 115 4.53 -8.82 -4.68
N LEU A 116 3.26 -8.89 -4.24
CA LEU A 116 2.21 -7.99 -4.71
C LEU A 116 2.53 -6.52 -4.39
N GLY A 117 2.90 -6.22 -3.14
CA GLY A 117 3.30 -4.88 -2.73
C GLY A 117 4.55 -4.39 -3.47
N PHE A 118 5.58 -5.24 -3.59
CA PHE A 118 6.80 -4.91 -4.34
C PHE A 118 6.52 -4.57 -5.81
N ALA A 119 5.78 -5.44 -6.49
CA ALA A 119 5.46 -5.26 -7.90
C ALA A 119 4.53 -4.05 -8.12
N GLY A 120 3.65 -3.77 -7.15
CA GLY A 120 2.78 -2.60 -7.14
C GLY A 120 3.55 -1.30 -7.04
N GLY A 121 4.49 -1.17 -6.08
CA GLY A 121 5.36 0.00 -5.98
C GLY A 121 6.24 0.18 -7.22
N GLU A 122 6.79 -0.91 -7.78
CA GLU A 122 7.54 -0.85 -9.05
C GLU A 122 6.67 -0.40 -10.23
N LEU A 123 5.39 -0.78 -10.26
CA LEU A 123 4.45 -0.31 -11.28
C LEU A 123 4.09 1.17 -11.08
N ALA A 124 3.83 1.59 -9.85
CA ALA A 124 3.48 2.96 -9.50
C ALA A 124 4.55 3.96 -9.99
N ARG A 125 5.83 3.66 -9.75
CA ARG A 125 6.97 4.47 -10.23
C ARG A 125 7.09 4.59 -11.75
N LYS A 126 6.39 3.74 -12.53
CA LYS A 126 6.39 3.76 -14.01
C LYS A 126 5.22 4.54 -14.60
N LEU A 127 4.20 4.82 -13.79
CA LEU A 127 3.00 5.54 -14.19
C LEU A 127 3.20 7.05 -13.99
N PRO A 128 2.38 7.89 -14.64
CA PRO A 128 2.32 9.31 -14.30
C PRO A 128 2.04 9.50 -12.82
N LYS A 129 2.71 10.45 -12.16
CA LYS A 129 2.68 10.65 -10.70
C LYS A 129 1.32 10.41 -10.04
N VAL A 130 0.27 11.11 -10.48
CA VAL A 130 -1.09 10.98 -9.91
C VAL A 130 -1.59 9.54 -9.97
N LEU A 131 -1.43 8.87 -11.12
CA LEU A 131 -1.82 7.48 -11.30
C LEU A 131 -0.90 6.53 -10.53
N GLY A 132 0.38 6.86 -10.38
CA GLY A 132 1.34 6.10 -9.59
C GLY A 132 0.92 6.02 -8.12
N VAL A 133 0.70 7.17 -7.48
CA VAL A 133 0.28 7.28 -6.07
C VAL A 133 -1.07 6.59 -5.83
N LEU A 134 -2.03 6.75 -6.73
CA LEU A 134 -3.33 6.08 -6.65
C LEU A 134 -3.19 4.55 -6.78
N MET A 135 -2.36 4.07 -7.70
CA MET A 135 -2.11 2.64 -7.86
C MET A 135 -1.37 2.05 -6.66
N GLU A 136 -0.37 2.75 -6.13
CA GLU A 136 0.36 2.31 -4.93
C GLU A 136 -0.55 2.18 -3.72
N THR A 137 -1.37 3.20 -3.48
CA THR A 137 -2.41 3.19 -2.43
C THR A 137 -3.32 1.98 -2.55
N LEU A 138 -3.88 1.77 -3.76
CA LEU A 138 -4.82 0.68 -3.99
C LEU A 138 -4.17 -0.69 -3.81
N LEU A 139 -2.95 -0.86 -4.32
CA LEU A 139 -2.23 -2.14 -4.29
C LEU A 139 -1.70 -2.48 -2.89
N SER A 140 -1.38 -1.48 -2.07
CA SER A 140 -1.04 -1.66 -0.65
C SER A 140 -2.22 -2.26 0.12
N GLY A 141 -3.42 -1.70 -0.02
CA GLY A 141 -4.64 -2.24 0.61
C GLY A 141 -5.27 -3.47 -0.08
N LEU A 142 -4.69 -3.97 -1.17
CA LEU A 142 -5.40 -4.94 -2.03
C LEU A 142 -5.58 -6.31 -1.37
N VAL A 143 -4.63 -6.76 -0.56
CA VAL A 143 -4.71 -8.06 0.15
C VAL A 143 -5.89 -8.05 1.13
N GLU A 144 -6.03 -6.97 1.90
CA GLU A 144 -7.12 -6.73 2.83
C GLU A 144 -8.48 -6.67 2.12
N ILE A 145 -8.57 -5.95 1.00
CA ILE A 145 -9.79 -5.88 0.18
C ILE A 145 -10.20 -7.27 -0.33
N VAL A 146 -9.23 -8.07 -0.83
CA VAL A 146 -9.50 -9.43 -1.31
C VAL A 146 -9.98 -10.33 -0.15
N LEU A 147 -9.34 -10.27 1.01
CA LEU A 147 -9.76 -11.04 2.19
C LEU A 147 -11.17 -10.66 2.64
N PHE A 148 -11.51 -9.37 2.75
CA PHE A 148 -12.86 -8.95 3.10
C PHE A 148 -13.89 -9.35 2.05
N MET A 149 -13.54 -9.26 0.75
CA MET A 149 -14.43 -9.69 -0.31
C MET A 149 -14.71 -11.19 -0.24
N VAL A 150 -13.69 -12.01 0.05
CA VAL A 150 -13.85 -13.46 0.25
C VAL A 150 -14.64 -13.77 1.51
N LEU A 151 -14.39 -13.08 2.63
CA LEU A 151 -15.15 -13.24 3.88
C LEU A 151 -16.63 -12.96 3.67
N ILE A 152 -16.98 -11.87 2.97
CA ILE A 152 -18.37 -11.52 2.65
C ILE A 152 -18.96 -12.54 1.68
N SER A 153 -18.22 -12.97 0.65
CA SER A 153 -18.71 -13.93 -0.33
C SER A 153 -18.94 -15.33 0.25
N ASN A 154 -18.25 -15.71 1.32
CA ASN A 154 -18.42 -17.00 2.00
C ASN A 154 -19.38 -16.91 3.21
N ASP A 155 -19.95 -15.74 3.49
CA ASP A 155 -20.86 -15.54 4.62
C ASP A 155 -22.27 -16.05 4.32
N HIS A 156 -22.54 -17.31 4.66
CA HIS A 156 -23.84 -17.95 4.45
C HIS A 156 -24.84 -17.69 5.58
N ASN A 157 -24.36 -17.44 6.81
CA ASN A 157 -25.20 -17.39 8.03
C ASN A 157 -25.09 -16.07 8.82
N ASN A 158 -24.47 -15.02 8.29
CA ASN A 158 -24.08 -13.81 9.05
C ASN A 158 -23.12 -14.09 10.22
N ASN A 159 -22.39 -15.20 10.16
CA ASN A 159 -21.44 -15.59 11.21
C ASN A 159 -20.07 -14.94 11.01
N LEU A 160 -19.77 -14.49 9.78
CA LEU A 160 -18.46 -13.89 9.46
C LEU A 160 -18.47 -12.36 9.57
N ILE A 161 -19.63 -11.72 9.69
CA ILE A 161 -19.74 -10.27 9.89
C ILE A 161 -18.97 -9.81 11.14
N PRO A 162 -19.09 -10.46 12.31
CA PRO A 162 -18.29 -10.10 13.47
C PRO A 162 -16.78 -10.24 13.23
N VAL A 163 -16.37 -11.26 12.47
CA VAL A 163 -14.95 -11.47 12.10
C VAL A 163 -14.46 -10.31 11.23
N ILE A 164 -15.23 -9.85 10.25
CA ILE A 164 -14.89 -8.71 9.39
C ILE A 164 -14.80 -7.42 10.22
N GLN A 165 -15.78 -7.16 11.09
CA GLN A 165 -15.78 -5.98 11.96
C GLN A 165 -14.57 -5.96 12.90
N ALA A 166 -14.26 -7.12 13.49
CA ALA A 166 -13.08 -7.30 14.33
C ALA A 166 -11.79 -7.13 13.52
N ALA A 167 -11.73 -7.60 12.28
CA ALA A 167 -10.56 -7.47 11.41
C ALA A 167 -10.28 -6.04 10.97
N ILE A 168 -11.30 -5.25 10.60
CA ILE A 168 -11.10 -3.82 10.29
C ILE A 168 -10.53 -3.09 11.52
N LEU A 169 -11.08 -3.34 12.71
CA LEU A 169 -10.56 -2.76 13.95
C LEU A 169 -9.13 -3.24 14.23
N GLY A 170 -8.87 -4.53 14.01
CA GLY A 170 -7.58 -5.16 14.18
C GLY A 170 -6.51 -4.62 13.24
N SER A 171 -6.82 -4.33 11.97
CA SER A 171 -5.93 -3.71 10.99
C SER A 171 -5.45 -2.33 11.46
N ILE A 172 -6.38 -1.51 11.98
CA ILE A 172 -6.07 -0.22 12.58
C ILE A 172 -5.15 -0.38 13.80
N LEU A 173 -5.48 -1.30 14.72
CA LEU A 173 -4.67 -1.56 15.91
C LEU A 173 -3.28 -2.13 15.56
N ALA A 174 -3.20 -2.99 14.55
CA ALA A 174 -1.96 -3.59 14.10
C ALA A 174 -1.02 -2.53 13.51
N ASN A 175 -1.53 -1.53 12.78
CA ASN A 175 -0.72 -0.42 12.32
C ASN A 175 -0.27 0.48 13.48
N LEU A 176 -1.18 0.84 14.39
CA LEU A 176 -0.91 1.83 15.44
C LEU A 176 -0.10 1.34 16.62
N LEU A 177 -0.25 0.07 16.98
CA LEU A 177 0.40 -0.49 18.16
C LEU A 177 1.49 -1.48 17.75
N LEU A 178 1.14 -2.46 16.92
CA LEU A 178 2.08 -3.54 16.59
C LEU A 178 3.20 -3.04 15.67
N CYS A 179 2.87 -2.50 14.50
CA CYS A 179 3.84 -2.02 13.53
C CYS A 179 4.65 -0.86 14.11
N LEU A 180 3.97 0.20 14.59
CA LEU A 180 4.64 1.35 15.18
C LEU A 180 5.53 0.95 16.37
N GLY A 181 5.04 0.08 17.25
CA GLY A 181 5.81 -0.42 18.38
C GLY A 181 7.04 -1.24 17.97
N LEU A 182 6.92 -2.08 16.93
CA LEU A 182 8.06 -2.83 16.38
C LEU A 182 9.08 -1.91 15.69
N CYS A 183 8.63 -0.87 14.99
CA CYS A 183 9.52 0.14 14.40
C CYS A 183 10.31 0.88 15.48
N PHE A 184 9.66 1.35 16.55
CA PHE A 184 10.35 1.99 17.68
C PHE A 184 11.28 1.02 18.41
N PHE A 185 10.84 -0.22 18.62
CA PHE A 185 11.68 -1.24 19.25
C PHE A 185 12.95 -1.49 18.43
N MET A 186 12.82 -1.79 17.13
CA MET A 186 13.96 -2.12 16.28
C MET A 186 14.86 -0.91 16.01
N GLY A 187 14.28 0.27 15.74
CA GLY A 187 15.04 1.50 15.54
C GLY A 187 15.75 1.99 16.80
N GLY A 188 15.12 1.81 17.97
CA GLY A 188 15.66 2.14 19.29
C GLY A 188 16.76 1.19 19.79
N LEU A 189 16.92 0.00 19.20
CA LEU A 189 18.06 -0.88 19.50
C LEU A 189 19.41 -0.30 19.04
N ARG A 190 19.40 0.61 18.07
CA ARG A 190 20.60 1.18 17.44
C ARG A 190 20.79 2.67 17.72
N ARG A 191 19.70 3.39 18.02
CA ARG A 191 19.68 4.84 18.20
C ARG A 191 19.03 5.16 19.54
N ASP A 192 19.60 6.10 20.29
CA ASP A 192 19.04 6.53 21.59
C ASP A 192 17.76 7.36 21.41
N GLU A 193 17.65 8.11 20.31
CA GLU A 193 16.48 8.90 19.93
C GLU A 193 16.23 8.85 18.42
N GLN A 194 14.95 8.95 18.01
CA GLN A 194 14.53 9.09 16.61
C GLN A 194 13.75 10.40 16.47
N THR A 195 14.19 11.29 15.58
CA THR A 195 13.52 12.56 15.31
C THR A 195 12.57 12.41 14.13
N PHE A 196 11.32 12.81 14.31
CA PHE A 196 10.30 12.81 13.28
C PHE A 196 9.92 14.25 12.92
N HIS A 197 9.46 14.48 11.68
CA HIS A 197 8.94 15.77 11.29
C HIS A 197 7.61 16.05 12.01
N GLU A 198 7.61 17.09 12.85
CA GLU A 198 6.47 17.47 13.69
C GLU A 198 5.19 17.69 12.88
N VAL A 199 5.27 18.44 11.78
CA VAL A 199 4.12 18.72 10.90
C VAL A 199 3.51 17.44 10.33
N ILE A 200 4.34 16.50 9.86
CA ILE A 200 3.86 15.22 9.28
C ILE A 200 3.19 14.38 10.37
N SER A 201 3.81 14.31 11.54
CA SER A 201 3.27 13.56 12.68
C SER A 201 1.96 14.15 13.19
N GLU A 202 1.86 15.48 13.26
CA GLU A 202 0.67 16.18 13.72
C GLU A 202 -0.49 16.00 12.73
N THR A 203 -0.27 16.29 11.44
CA THR A 203 -1.30 16.14 10.41
C THR A 203 -1.75 14.68 10.27
N GLY A 204 -0.81 13.73 10.25
CA GLY A 204 -1.12 12.30 10.17
C GLY A 204 -1.94 11.80 11.37
N SER A 205 -1.57 12.20 12.58
CA SER A 205 -2.30 11.84 13.81
C SER A 205 -3.68 12.48 13.85
N GLY A 206 -3.81 13.73 13.40
CA GLY A 206 -5.08 14.45 13.31
C GLY A 206 -6.06 13.80 12.34
N LEU A 207 -5.59 13.45 11.13
CA LEU A 207 -6.40 12.75 10.13
C LEU A 207 -6.89 11.39 10.64
N LEU A 208 -5.99 10.62 11.27
CA LEU A 208 -6.33 9.33 11.84
C LEU A 208 -7.35 9.44 13.00
N LEU A 209 -7.23 10.45 13.85
CA LEU A 209 -8.18 10.72 14.93
C LEU A 209 -9.58 11.02 14.37
N VAL A 210 -9.66 11.88 13.36
CA VAL A 210 -10.94 12.23 12.70
C VAL A 210 -11.55 11.02 12.02
N ALA A 211 -10.75 10.22 11.30
CA ALA A 211 -11.20 8.98 10.67
C ALA A 211 -11.71 7.97 11.72
N GLY A 212 -10.98 7.80 12.83
CA GLY A 212 -11.36 6.94 13.95
C GLY A 212 -12.69 7.35 14.57
N PHE A 213 -12.88 8.64 14.88
CA PHE A 213 -14.16 9.14 15.38
C PHE A 213 -15.29 8.93 14.37
N GLY A 214 -15.04 9.18 13.08
CA GLY A 214 -15.99 8.92 12.01
C GLY A 214 -16.48 7.46 12.01
N LEU A 215 -15.56 6.50 12.09
CA LEU A 215 -15.87 5.07 12.17
C LEU A 215 -16.63 4.68 13.45
N MET A 216 -16.44 5.40 14.56
CA MET A 216 -17.15 5.13 15.82
C MET A 216 -18.60 5.60 15.83
N ILE A 217 -19.01 6.56 14.98
CA ILE A 217 -20.36 7.16 14.99
C ILE A 217 -21.48 6.12 14.95
N PRO A 218 -21.50 5.15 14.01
CA PRO A 218 -22.59 4.16 13.93
C PRO A 218 -22.64 3.26 15.18
N SER A 219 -21.49 2.88 15.71
CA SER A 219 -21.37 2.06 16.93
C SER A 219 -21.85 2.81 18.18
N ALA A 220 -21.50 4.10 18.30
CA ALA A 220 -21.96 4.96 19.38
C ALA A 220 -23.48 5.16 19.33
N PHE A 221 -24.05 5.39 18.13
CA PHE A 221 -25.48 5.49 17.92
C PHE A 221 -26.21 4.20 18.34
N TYR A 222 -25.73 3.03 17.88
CA TYR A 222 -26.29 1.74 18.27
C TYR A 222 -26.24 1.53 19.79
N SER A 223 -25.08 1.75 20.40
CA SER A 223 -24.89 1.56 21.84
C SER A 223 -25.75 2.49 22.69
N ALA A 224 -25.94 3.73 22.26
CA ALA A 224 -26.73 4.71 23.00
C ALA A 224 -28.23 4.39 23.00
N LEU A 225 -28.75 3.81 21.91
CA LEU A 225 -30.18 3.53 21.73
C LEU A 225 -30.55 2.06 21.95
N ALA A 226 -29.57 1.15 22.09
CA ALA A 226 -29.82 -0.27 22.34
C ALA A 226 -30.73 -0.50 23.55
N SER A 227 -30.47 0.21 24.65
CA SER A 227 -31.24 0.13 25.90
C SER A 227 -32.63 0.76 25.82
N SER A 228 -32.93 1.52 24.76
CA SER A 228 -34.21 2.20 24.57
C SER A 228 -35.19 1.40 23.69
N THR A 229 -34.79 0.25 23.19
CA THR A 229 -35.64 -0.60 22.33
C THR A 229 -36.74 -1.28 23.14
N THR A 230 -37.96 -1.38 22.57
CA THR A 230 -39.12 -1.99 23.22
C THR A 230 -39.73 -3.09 22.32
N THR A 231 -40.14 -4.21 22.91
CA THR A 231 -40.67 -5.38 22.17
C THR A 231 -42.07 -5.16 21.57
N GLN A 232 -42.85 -4.21 22.13
CA GLN A 232 -44.20 -3.85 21.66
C GLN A 232 -44.38 -2.33 21.49
N GLY A 233 -43.48 -1.70 20.73
CA GLY A 233 -43.55 -0.26 20.45
C GLY A 233 -43.14 0.11 19.02
N THR A 234 -43.17 1.41 18.71
CA THR A 234 -42.72 1.95 17.42
C THR A 234 -41.20 1.88 17.23
N PHE A 235 -40.45 1.69 18.31
CA PHE A 235 -38.98 1.59 18.32
C PHE A 235 -38.52 0.20 18.74
N THR A 236 -38.44 -0.71 17.76
CA THR A 236 -38.00 -2.11 17.94
C THR A 236 -36.51 -2.27 17.63
N ALA A 237 -35.93 -3.40 18.04
CA ALA A 237 -34.54 -3.76 17.72
C ALA A 237 -34.27 -3.80 16.20
N GLU A 238 -35.26 -4.20 15.40
CA GLU A 238 -35.16 -4.23 13.94
C GLU A 238 -35.04 -2.81 13.35
N VAL A 239 -35.83 -1.86 13.86
CA VAL A 239 -35.77 -0.45 13.46
C VAL A 239 -34.44 0.18 13.86
N LEU A 240 -33.92 -0.14 15.05
CA LEU A 240 -32.59 0.30 15.46
C LEU A 240 -31.52 -0.23 14.51
N LEU A 241 -31.56 -1.51 14.15
CA LEU A 241 -30.61 -2.11 13.21
C LEU A 241 -30.71 -1.51 11.80
N SER A 242 -31.92 -1.27 11.29
CA SER A 242 -32.09 -0.63 9.98
C SER A 242 -31.55 0.80 9.97
N ASN A 243 -31.83 1.58 11.02
CA ASN A 243 -31.33 2.95 11.15
C ASN A 243 -29.80 2.97 11.30
N THR A 244 -29.25 2.06 12.11
CA THR A 244 -27.80 1.92 12.30
C THR A 244 -27.11 1.57 10.98
N ARG A 245 -27.69 0.67 10.16
CA ARG A 245 -27.14 0.35 8.83
C ARG A 245 -27.19 1.55 7.88
N THR A 246 -28.26 2.33 7.87
CA THR A 246 -28.35 3.54 7.06
C THR A 246 -27.29 4.58 7.46
N ILE A 247 -27.12 4.78 8.77
CA ILE A 247 -26.08 5.67 9.31
C ILE A 247 -24.69 5.14 8.92
N SER A 248 -24.41 3.85 9.09
CA SER A 248 -23.14 3.23 8.70
C SER A 248 -22.82 3.43 7.21
N ARG A 249 -23.82 3.27 6.31
CA ARG A 249 -23.64 3.54 4.87
C ARG A 249 -23.37 5.02 4.58
N ALA A 250 -24.09 5.92 5.25
CA ALA A 250 -23.86 7.36 5.11
C ALA A 250 -22.45 7.75 5.58
N THR A 251 -22.03 7.27 6.76
CA THR A 251 -20.69 7.46 7.30
C THR A 251 -19.62 6.93 6.34
N ALA A 252 -19.78 5.73 5.78
CA ALA A 252 -18.83 5.16 4.82
C ALA A 252 -18.71 6.02 3.54
N ILE A 253 -19.82 6.54 3.01
CA ILE A 253 -19.80 7.43 1.84
C ILE A 253 -19.07 8.75 2.18
N ILE A 254 -19.36 9.34 3.34
CA ILE A 254 -18.70 10.58 3.79
C ILE A 254 -17.19 10.35 3.95
N LEU A 255 -16.78 9.25 4.59
CA LEU A 255 -15.36 8.93 4.78
C LEU A 255 -14.65 8.68 3.44
N LEU A 256 -15.30 8.01 2.48
CA LEU A 256 -14.74 7.79 1.15
C LEU A 256 -14.57 9.10 0.37
N VAL A 257 -15.57 9.98 0.42
CA VAL A 257 -15.49 11.32 -0.18
C VAL A 257 -14.39 12.14 0.48
N ALA A 258 -14.31 12.15 1.81
CA ALA A 258 -13.26 12.83 2.55
C ALA A 258 -11.87 12.30 2.18
N PHE A 259 -11.70 10.98 2.10
CA PHE A 259 -10.47 10.35 1.62
C PHE A 259 -10.08 10.86 0.23
N PHE A 260 -11.01 10.90 -0.73
CA PHE A 260 -10.74 11.40 -2.07
C PHE A 260 -10.30 12.88 -2.08
N PHE A 261 -10.91 13.73 -1.25
CA PHE A 261 -10.51 15.14 -1.14
C PHE A 261 -9.14 15.33 -0.48
N ILE A 262 -8.86 14.58 0.58
CA ILE A 262 -7.56 14.61 1.28
C ILE A 262 -6.45 14.11 0.36
N TYR A 263 -6.75 13.18 -0.55
CA TYR A 263 -5.78 12.65 -1.50
C TYR A 263 -5.15 13.71 -2.39
N ASP A 264 -5.90 14.73 -2.82
CA ASP A 264 -5.39 15.79 -3.68
C ASP A 264 -4.32 16.63 -2.94
N GLU A 265 -4.58 16.93 -1.67
CA GLU A 265 -3.69 17.72 -0.80
C GLU A 265 -2.43 16.93 -0.39
N VAL A 266 -2.58 15.63 -0.10
CA VAL A 266 -1.42 14.73 0.17
C VAL A 266 -0.52 14.58 -1.06
N LEU A 267 -1.10 14.57 -2.26
CA LEU A 267 -0.34 14.42 -3.51
C LEU A 267 0.51 15.66 -3.82
N GLU A 268 0.04 16.84 -3.42
CA GLU A 268 0.79 18.09 -3.49
C GLU A 268 1.94 18.13 -2.46
N PHE A 269 1.76 17.51 -1.29
CA PHE A 269 2.82 17.40 -0.28
C PHE A 269 3.95 16.44 -0.69
N ASP A 270 3.61 15.32 -1.34
CA ASP A 270 4.59 14.35 -1.88
C ASP A 270 5.51 14.98 -2.97
N GLU A 271 5.14 16.13 -3.56
CA GLU A 271 6.02 16.90 -4.47
C GLU A 271 7.29 17.43 -3.77
N ALA A 272 7.24 17.65 -2.45
CA ALA A 272 8.28 18.35 -1.71
C ALA A 272 9.40 17.44 -1.18
N GLN A 273 9.24 16.11 -1.26
CA GLN A 273 10.03 15.16 -0.46
C GLN A 273 10.96 14.24 -1.26
N ASP A 274 11.26 14.55 -2.53
CA ASP A 274 12.10 13.72 -3.43
C ASP A 274 13.63 13.78 -3.07
N GLU A 275 13.99 13.69 -1.78
CA GLU A 275 15.38 13.71 -1.29
C GLU A 275 16.10 12.34 -1.43
N ASP A 276 15.37 11.22 -1.56
CA ASP A 276 15.95 9.86 -1.62
C ASP A 276 16.18 9.29 -3.04
N ARG A 277 16.01 10.14 -4.05
CA ARG A 277 16.07 9.77 -5.47
C ARG A 277 17.35 9.02 -5.87
N ILE A 278 18.49 9.31 -5.24
CA ILE A 278 19.80 8.74 -5.61
C ILE A 278 19.98 7.28 -5.16
N ALA A 279 19.45 6.90 -4.00
CA ALA A 279 19.53 5.52 -3.50
C ALA A 279 18.58 4.59 -4.29
N GLU A 280 17.41 5.10 -4.67
CA GLU A 280 16.43 4.38 -5.48
C GLU A 280 16.89 4.17 -6.95
N LEU A 281 17.65 5.11 -7.52
CA LEU A 281 18.18 5.02 -8.89
C LEU A 281 19.12 3.82 -9.11
N ARG A 282 19.74 3.25 -8.06
CA ARG A 282 20.69 2.13 -8.16
C ARG A 282 20.05 0.75 -7.99
N ARG A 283 18.76 0.65 -7.67
CA ARG A 283 18.08 -0.64 -7.45
C ARG A 283 17.73 -1.28 -8.79
N ALA A 284 17.77 -2.62 -8.84
CA ALA A 284 17.37 -3.36 -10.02
C ALA A 284 15.84 -3.32 -10.14
N LYS A 285 15.33 -2.66 -11.20
CA LYS A 285 13.91 -2.43 -11.42
C LYS A 285 13.30 -3.50 -12.32
N LEU A 286 12.04 -3.86 -12.08
CA LEU A 286 11.28 -4.72 -12.98
C LEU A 286 10.99 -3.97 -14.28
N THR A 287 10.81 -4.66 -15.41
CA THR A 287 10.22 -4.02 -16.61
C THR A 287 8.72 -3.81 -16.41
N PHE A 288 8.09 -2.93 -17.21
CA PHE A 288 6.64 -2.69 -17.11
C PHE A 288 5.81 -3.98 -17.28
N THR A 289 6.20 -4.84 -18.24
CA THR A 289 5.58 -6.15 -18.45
C THR A 289 5.83 -7.11 -17.31
N GLU A 290 7.04 -7.10 -16.73
CA GLU A 290 7.39 -7.90 -15.55
C GLU A 290 6.55 -7.50 -14.33
N CYS A 291 6.30 -6.20 -14.10
CA CYS A 291 5.41 -5.72 -13.03
C CYS A 291 3.99 -6.28 -13.19
N ILE A 292 3.39 -6.17 -14.38
CA ILE A 292 2.03 -6.67 -14.63
C ILE A 292 1.97 -8.19 -14.41
N ILE A 293 2.95 -8.94 -14.92
CA ILE A 293 3.01 -10.39 -14.73
C ILE A 293 3.14 -10.73 -13.24
N ALA A 294 4.02 -10.05 -12.50
CA ALA A 294 4.16 -10.25 -11.06
C ALA A 294 2.85 -9.98 -10.31
N ILE A 295 2.20 -8.85 -10.56
CA ILE A 295 0.92 -8.47 -9.93
C ILE A 295 -0.14 -9.52 -10.24
N LEU A 296 -0.27 -9.97 -11.48
CA LEU A 296 -1.28 -10.98 -11.85
C LEU A 296 -1.03 -12.32 -11.14
N ILE A 297 0.23 -12.78 -11.09
CA ILE A 297 0.59 -14.03 -10.41
C ILE A 297 0.36 -13.90 -8.90
N SER A 298 0.86 -12.83 -8.27
CA SER A 298 0.74 -12.63 -6.84
C SER A 298 -0.71 -12.42 -6.42
N LEU A 299 -1.49 -11.64 -7.17
CA LEU A 299 -2.92 -11.44 -6.91
C LEU A 299 -3.69 -12.76 -7.02
N THR A 300 -3.36 -13.60 -8.01
CA THR A 300 -3.99 -14.93 -8.15
C THR A 300 -3.66 -15.79 -6.94
N CYS A 301 -2.41 -15.82 -6.49
CA CYS A 301 -1.99 -16.58 -5.32
C CYS A 301 -2.65 -16.06 -4.03
N VAL A 302 -2.66 -14.74 -3.81
CA VAL A 302 -3.33 -14.09 -2.68
C VAL A 302 -4.82 -14.44 -2.67
N SER A 303 -5.49 -14.36 -3.82
CA SER A 303 -6.91 -14.70 -3.95
C SER A 303 -7.18 -16.17 -3.62
N LEU A 304 -6.34 -17.09 -4.10
CA LEU A 304 -6.46 -18.52 -3.80
C LEU A 304 -6.26 -18.79 -2.30
N HIS A 305 -5.19 -18.27 -1.71
CA HIS A 305 -4.91 -18.45 -0.28
C HIS A 305 -5.96 -17.78 0.60
N ALA A 306 -6.54 -16.65 0.18
CA ALA A 306 -7.63 -15.98 0.90
C ALA A 306 -8.88 -16.88 0.94
N VAL A 307 -9.25 -17.48 -0.19
CA VAL A 307 -10.38 -18.43 -0.26
C VAL A 307 -10.12 -19.63 0.65
N PHE A 308 -8.95 -20.25 0.56
CA PHE A 308 -8.63 -21.42 1.37
C PHE A 308 -8.57 -21.06 2.86
N LEU A 309 -8.01 -19.92 3.25
CA LEU A 309 -7.94 -19.49 4.64
C LEU A 309 -9.34 -19.25 5.22
N VAL A 310 -10.20 -18.54 4.49
CA VAL A 310 -11.57 -18.20 4.96
C VAL A 310 -12.44 -19.45 5.13
N GLN A 311 -12.31 -20.43 4.23
CA GLN A 311 -13.06 -21.69 4.33
C GLN A 311 -12.74 -22.48 5.60
N GLU A 312 -11.52 -22.36 6.12
CA GLU A 312 -11.10 -23.07 7.33
C GLU A 312 -11.44 -22.33 8.63
N ILE A 313 -11.86 -21.06 8.57
CA ILE A 313 -12.18 -20.27 9.78
C ILE A 313 -13.17 -20.99 10.72
N PRO A 314 -14.32 -21.53 10.25
CA PRO A 314 -15.25 -22.21 11.15
C PRO A 314 -14.63 -23.40 11.89
N ALA A 315 -13.79 -24.19 11.20
CA ALA A 315 -13.11 -25.33 11.80
C ALA A 315 -12.02 -24.93 12.83
N ILE A 316 -11.43 -23.74 12.68
CA ILE A 316 -10.52 -23.16 13.68
C ILE A 316 -11.30 -22.63 14.89
N VAL A 317 -12.47 -22.05 14.65
CA VAL A 317 -13.35 -21.54 15.71
C VAL A 317 -13.88 -22.68 16.58
N GLU A 318 -14.29 -23.80 15.97
CA GLU A 318 -14.68 -25.02 16.68
C GLU A 318 -13.59 -25.59 17.58
N ARG A 319 -12.31 -25.30 17.28
CA ARG A 319 -11.15 -25.71 18.10
C ARG A 319 -10.89 -24.78 19.28
N GLY A 320 -11.72 -23.76 19.49
CA GLY A 320 -11.69 -22.88 20.67
C GLY A 320 -11.13 -21.47 20.42
N VAL A 321 -10.83 -21.11 19.17
CA VAL A 321 -10.45 -19.73 18.81
C VAL A 321 -11.72 -18.90 18.64
N SER A 322 -11.85 -17.75 19.31
CA SER A 322 -13.05 -16.92 19.14
C SER A 322 -13.06 -16.18 17.80
N ASP A 323 -14.25 -15.92 17.25
CA ASP A 323 -14.44 -15.09 16.04
C ASP A 323 -13.75 -13.73 16.17
N ASN A 324 -13.83 -13.13 17.36
CA ASN A 324 -13.20 -11.86 17.66
C ASN A 324 -11.66 -11.96 17.65
N PHE A 325 -11.06 -13.04 18.14
CA PHE A 325 -9.60 -13.22 18.07
C PHE A 325 -9.15 -13.49 16.63
N MET A 326 -9.93 -14.29 15.91
CA MET A 326 -9.71 -14.57 14.50
C MET A 326 -9.68 -13.27 13.69
N GLY A 327 -10.72 -12.44 13.85
CA GLY A 327 -10.81 -11.15 13.19
C GLY A 327 -9.77 -10.16 13.69
N LEU A 328 -9.72 -9.87 14.99
CA LEU A 328 -8.94 -8.75 15.54
C LEU A 328 -7.43 -8.96 15.49
N ILE A 329 -6.95 -10.20 15.57
CA ILE A 329 -5.50 -10.49 15.68
C ILE A 329 -4.99 -11.19 14.43
N LEU A 330 -5.57 -12.34 14.09
CA LEU A 330 -4.97 -13.22 13.10
C LEU A 330 -5.14 -12.71 11.65
N VAL A 331 -6.33 -12.23 11.27
CA VAL A 331 -6.55 -11.71 9.90
C VAL A 331 -5.64 -10.49 9.60
N PRO A 332 -5.61 -9.43 10.44
CA PRO A 332 -4.72 -8.28 10.26
C PRO A 332 -3.24 -8.62 10.23
N LEU A 333 -2.82 -9.56 11.07
CA LEU A 333 -1.42 -9.91 11.17
C LEU A 333 -0.90 -10.51 9.86
N VAL A 334 -1.69 -11.36 9.19
CA VAL A 334 -1.26 -11.95 7.92
C VAL A 334 -1.41 -10.99 6.75
N GLU A 335 -2.47 -10.18 6.72
CA GLU A 335 -2.73 -9.27 5.61
C GLU A 335 -1.69 -8.14 5.55
N LYS A 336 -1.28 -7.61 6.72
CA LYS A 336 -0.33 -6.50 6.84
C LYS A 336 1.12 -6.92 7.09
N ALA A 337 1.39 -8.22 7.22
CA ALA A 337 2.73 -8.73 7.51
C ALA A 337 3.82 -8.15 6.59
N ALA A 338 3.57 -8.11 5.27
CA ALA A 338 4.55 -7.62 4.31
C ALA A 338 4.83 -6.11 4.44
N GLU A 339 3.79 -5.31 4.68
CA GLU A 339 3.90 -3.87 4.93
C GLU A 339 4.67 -3.61 6.24
N HIS A 340 4.29 -4.29 7.32
CA HIS A 340 4.94 -4.12 8.63
C HIS A 340 6.41 -4.49 8.59
N LEU A 341 6.75 -5.59 7.92
CA LEU A 341 8.13 -6.03 7.76
C LEU A 341 8.98 -5.01 6.98
N THR A 342 8.38 -4.31 6.01
CA THR A 342 9.06 -3.25 5.27
C THR A 342 9.27 -2.02 6.14
N ALA A 343 8.25 -1.58 6.89
CA ALA A 343 8.35 -0.46 7.82
C ALA A 343 9.40 -0.70 8.93
N ILE A 344 9.49 -1.93 9.44
CA ILE A 344 10.49 -2.32 10.43
C ILE A 344 11.91 -2.28 9.85
N ASP A 345 12.09 -2.69 8.59
CA ASP A 345 13.38 -2.60 7.89
C ASP A 345 13.83 -1.16 7.69
N GLU A 346 12.89 -0.26 7.36
CA GLU A 346 13.15 1.18 7.21
C GLU A 346 13.49 1.84 8.56
N ALA A 347 12.89 1.38 9.65
CA ALA A 347 13.18 1.89 10.99
C ALA A 347 14.57 1.47 11.53
N TRP A 348 15.12 0.36 11.04
CA TRP A 348 16.38 -0.26 11.50
C TRP A 348 17.66 0.48 11.05
#